data_AF-A0A3R7SBD5-F1
#
_entry.id   AF-A0A3R7SBD5-F1
#
_cell.length_a   1.000
_cell.length_b   1.000
_cell.length_c   1.000
_cell.angle_alpha   90.00
_cell.angle_beta   90.00
_cell.angle_gamma   90.00
#
_symmetry.space_group_name_H-M   'P 1'
#
loop_
_entity.id
_entity.type
_entity.pdbx_description
1 polymer ?
#
loop_
_entity_poly.entity_id
_entity_poly.type
_entity_poly.pdbx_seq_one_letter_code
_entity_poly.pdbx_strand_id
1 'polypeptide(L)'
;MFPRSGTNAVREHYGSVRRRFTSYSDEDFQKKQSAIDRAFVEHGVTFTVYSDDQGTERIFPFDPFPRVIPSEEWTLVEQGLIQRITALNLFLHDIYHEARIVADGVIPAYFVES
;
A
#
# COMPACT_ATOMS: atom_id res chain seq x y z
N MET A 1 11.48 -2.33 9.89
CA MET A 1 11.84 -2.25 11.33
C MET A 1 13.29 -1.84 11.56
N PHE A 2 14.28 -2.48 10.91
CA PHE A 2 15.70 -2.15 11.05
C PHE A 2 16.15 -1.05 10.05
N PRO A 3 17.12 -0.19 10.42
CA PRO A 3 17.68 0.82 9.53
C PRO A 3 18.57 0.18 8.46
N ARG A 4 18.73 0.88 7.34
CA ARG A 4 19.60 0.47 6.22
C ARG A 4 21.10 0.49 6.56
N SER A 5 21.49 1.14 7.65
CA SER A 5 22.88 1.24 8.13
C SER A 5 23.47 -0.09 8.63
N GLY A 6 22.71 -1.19 8.63
CA GLY A 6 23.18 -2.50 9.08
C GLY A 6 23.26 -2.66 10.60
N THR A 7 22.94 -1.62 11.38
CA THR A 7 22.82 -1.76 12.83
C THR A 7 21.58 -2.58 13.17
N ASN A 8 21.72 -3.59 14.02
CA ASN A 8 20.59 -4.41 14.51
C ASN A 8 19.63 -3.66 15.45
N ALA A 9 19.79 -2.33 15.58
CA ALA A 9 18.95 -1.46 16.38
C ALA A 9 17.62 -1.20 15.67
N VAL A 10 16.52 -1.49 16.36
CA VAL A 10 15.16 -1.24 15.86
C VAL A 10 14.89 0.27 15.84
N ARG A 11 14.27 0.79 14.76
CA ARG A 11 13.83 2.19 14.67
C ARG A 11 12.90 2.54 15.84
N GLU A 12 13.05 3.73 16.40
CA GLU A 12 12.34 4.15 17.62
C GLU A 12 10.81 4.01 17.53
N HIS A 13 10.21 4.45 16.43
CA HIS A 13 8.77 4.37 16.21
C HIS A 13 8.22 2.93 16.16
N TYR A 14 9.08 1.91 16.02
CA TYR A 14 8.69 0.50 16.14
C TYR A 14 8.68 -0.01 17.60
N GLY A 15 9.00 0.82 18.59
CA GLY A 15 9.14 0.39 19.98
C GLY A 15 7.89 -0.28 20.58
N SER A 16 6.71 0.25 20.29
CA SER A 16 5.43 -0.33 20.75
C SER A 16 5.14 -1.67 20.08
N VAL A 17 5.31 -1.74 18.76
CA VAL A 17 5.15 -2.96 17.97
C VAL A 17 6.13 -4.04 18.45
N ARG A 18 7.40 -3.68 18.63
CA ARG A 18 8.42 -4.60 19.17
C ARG A 18 7.96 -5.18 20.50
N ARG A 19 7.64 -4.33 21.49
CA ARG A 19 7.21 -4.79 22.83
C ARG A 19 6.01 -5.73 22.75
N ARG A 20 5.03 -5.43 21.90
CA ARG A 20 3.81 -6.23 21.74
C ARG A 20 4.10 -7.58 21.10
N PHE A 21 4.87 -7.61 20.02
CA PHE A 21 5.18 -8.85 19.30
C PHE A 21 6.15 -9.74 20.10
N THR A 22 7.08 -9.16 20.87
CA THR A 22 7.95 -9.94 21.76
C THR A 22 7.22 -10.52 22.97
N SER A 23 6.02 -10.05 23.30
CA SER A 23 5.21 -10.61 24.38
C SER A 23 4.37 -11.82 23.99
N TYR A 24 4.29 -12.14 22.70
CA TYR A 24 3.49 -13.26 22.20
C TYR A 24 4.32 -14.55 22.20
N SER A 25 3.68 -15.65 22.59
CA SER A 25 4.16 -17.00 22.36
C SER A 25 3.87 -17.46 20.92
N ASP A 26 4.50 -18.55 20.48
CA ASP A 26 4.19 -19.17 19.19
C ASP A 26 2.71 -19.59 19.09
N GLU A 27 2.11 -20.02 20.20
CA GLU A 27 0.69 -20.37 20.27
C GLU A 27 -0.20 -19.12 20.06
N ASP A 28 0.18 -17.98 20.62
CA ASP A 28 -0.54 -16.72 20.40
C ASP A 28 -0.49 -16.29 18.93
N PHE A 29 0.65 -16.49 18.27
CA PHE A 29 0.80 -16.20 16.84
C PHE A 29 -0.10 -17.11 15.99
N GLN A 30 -0.11 -18.42 16.27
CA GLN A 30 -0.98 -19.36 15.56
C GLN A 30 -2.47 -19.02 15.74
N LYS A 31 -2.90 -18.73 16.98
CA LYS A 31 -4.29 -18.31 17.27
C LYS A 31 -4.67 -17.04 16.51
N LYS A 32 -3.76 -16.06 16.43
CA LYS A 32 -3.99 -14.83 15.66
C LYS A 32 -4.06 -15.08 14.17
N GLN A 33 -3.18 -15.91 13.63
CA GLN A 33 -3.21 -16.26 12.20
C GLN A 33 -4.54 -16.92 11.85
N SER A 34 -4.98 -17.92 12.62
CA SER A 34 -6.28 -18.58 12.38
C SER A 34 -7.47 -17.62 12.51
N ALA A 35 -7.39 -16.63 13.41
CA ALA A 35 -8.42 -15.61 13.54
C ALA A 35 -8.45 -14.64 12.34
N ILE A 36 -7.27 -14.27 11.82
CA ILE A 36 -7.14 -13.46 10.60
C ILE A 36 -7.73 -14.22 9.41
N ASP A 37 -7.32 -15.47 9.19
CA ASP A 37 -7.77 -16.26 8.04
C ASP A 37 -9.30 -16.38 8.05
N ARG A 38 -9.89 -16.63 9.22
CA ARG A 38 -11.35 -16.67 9.38
C ARG A 38 -12.02 -15.34 9.06
N ALA A 39 -11.49 -14.24 9.62
CA ALA A 39 -12.04 -12.91 9.37
C ALA A 39 -12.01 -12.53 7.89
N PHE A 40 -10.95 -12.92 7.16
CA PHE A 40 -10.85 -12.66 5.72
C PHE A 40 -11.92 -13.42 4.92
N VAL A 41 -12.21 -14.68 5.27
CA VAL A 41 -13.30 -15.45 4.66
C VAL A 41 -14.65 -14.83 5.00
N GLU A 42 -14.90 -14.51 6.28
CA GLU A 42 -16.17 -13.93 6.74
C GLU A 42 -16.47 -12.56 6.10
N HIS A 43 -15.44 -11.76 5.82
CA HIS A 43 -15.56 -10.45 5.18
C HIS A 43 -15.45 -10.49 3.65
N GLY A 44 -15.33 -11.66 3.03
CA GLY A 44 -15.24 -11.80 1.57
C GLY A 44 -13.97 -11.18 0.97
N VAL A 45 -12.88 -11.12 1.73
CA VAL A 45 -11.57 -10.65 1.25
C VAL A 45 -10.85 -11.81 0.56
N THR A 46 -11.48 -12.31 -0.50
CA THR A 46 -11.03 -13.45 -1.31
C THR A 46 -10.81 -13.04 -2.76
N PHE A 47 -10.00 -13.81 -3.49
CA PHE A 47 -9.84 -13.70 -4.93
C PHE A 47 -10.02 -15.06 -5.60
N THR A 48 -10.59 -15.05 -6.81
CA THR A 48 -10.79 -16.27 -7.59
C THR A 48 -9.52 -16.64 -8.32
N VAL A 49 -9.03 -17.87 -8.07
CA VAL A 49 -7.90 -18.43 -8.80
C VAL A 49 -8.44 -19.30 -9.94
N TYR A 50 -8.34 -18.80 -11.16
CA TYR A 50 -8.69 -19.55 -12.39
C TYR A 50 -7.54 -20.49 -12.80
N SER A 51 -7.10 -21.36 -11.89
CA SER A 51 -6.04 -22.34 -12.19
C SER A 51 -6.55 -23.75 -12.44
N ASP A 52 -7.81 -24.04 -12.11
CA ASP A 52 -8.51 -25.28 -12.44
C ASP A 52 -10.02 -24.98 -12.56
N ASP A 53 -10.76 -25.84 -13.26
CA ASP A 53 -12.19 -25.78 -13.64
C ASP A 53 -13.18 -25.73 -12.43
N GLN A 54 -12.67 -25.41 -11.24
CA GLN A 54 -13.34 -25.42 -9.93
C GLN A 54 -13.32 -24.05 -9.22
N GLY A 55 -12.77 -22.99 -9.84
CA GLY A 55 -12.89 -21.61 -9.35
C GLY A 55 -12.62 -21.45 -7.86
N THR A 56 -11.49 -21.99 -7.37
CA THR A 56 -11.20 -22.00 -5.92
C THR A 56 -10.97 -20.58 -5.41
N GLU A 57 -11.78 -20.15 -4.44
CA GLU A 57 -11.55 -18.91 -3.71
C GLU A 57 -10.34 -19.04 -2.78
N ARG A 58 -9.45 -18.05 -2.82
CA ARG A 58 -8.32 -17.93 -1.91
C ARG A 58 -8.36 -16.61 -1.16
N ILE A 59 -7.92 -16.63 0.09
CA ILE A 59 -7.74 -15.42 0.90
C ILE A 59 -6.58 -14.60 0.35
N PHE A 60 -6.73 -13.27 0.28
CA PHE A 60 -5.61 -12.38 -0.03
C PHE A 60 -4.44 -12.59 0.94
N PRO A 61 -3.19 -12.72 0.46
CA PRO A 61 -2.03 -12.79 1.35
C PRO A 61 -1.99 -11.57 2.27
N PHE A 62 -1.96 -11.81 3.57
CA PHE A 62 -1.96 -10.76 4.59
C PHE A 62 -0.75 -10.91 5.52
N ASP A 63 -0.03 -9.81 5.73
CA ASP A 63 1.05 -9.73 6.72
C ASP A 63 0.50 -9.10 8.01
N PRO A 64 0.46 -9.84 9.14
CA PRO A 64 0.01 -9.29 10.42
C PRO A 64 0.99 -8.28 11.02
N PHE A 65 2.22 -8.17 10.51
CA PHE A 65 3.22 -7.26 11.03
C PHE A 65 3.03 -5.84 10.45
N PRO A 66 2.75 -4.82 11.29
CA PRO A 66 2.42 -3.50 10.78
C PRO A 66 3.64 -2.76 10.23
N ARG A 67 3.43 -2.02 9.14
CA ARG A 67 4.36 -0.98 8.70
C ARG A 67 4.04 0.33 9.43
N VAL A 68 4.87 0.70 10.41
CA VAL A 68 4.70 1.95 11.15
C VAL A 68 5.30 3.11 10.36
N ILE A 69 4.50 4.15 10.13
CA ILE A 69 4.92 5.40 9.47
C ILE A 69 4.74 6.53 10.50
N PRO A 70 5.80 7.25 10.88
CA PRO A 70 5.69 8.42 11.76
C PRO A 70 4.79 9.51 11.16
N SER A 71 4.15 10.30 12.02
CA SER A 71 3.24 11.38 11.59
C SER A 71 3.93 12.39 10.67
N GLU A 72 5.15 12.80 10.99
CA GLU A 72 5.91 13.77 10.18
C GLU A 72 6.23 13.23 8.78
N GLU A 73 6.57 11.93 8.67
CA GLU A 73 6.79 11.27 7.39
C GLU A 73 5.47 11.18 6.61
N TRP A 74 4.38 10.83 7.29
CA TRP A 74 3.06 10.74 6.67
C TRP A 74 2.56 12.09 6.16
N THR A 75 2.72 13.17 6.93
CA THR A 75 2.31 14.52 6.51
C THR A 75 2.97 14.93 5.21
N LEU A 76 4.27 14.65 5.04
CA LEU A 76 4.97 14.95 3.79
C LEU A 76 4.45 14.11 2.63
N VAL A 77 4.24 12.81 2.86
CA VAL A 77 3.71 11.88 1.84
C VAL A 77 2.30 12.30 1.41
N GLU A 78 1.42 12.60 2.37
CA GLU A 78 0.05 13.02 2.11
C GLU A 78 -0.01 14.30 1.27
N GLN A 79 0.77 15.32 1.63
CA GLN A 79 0.85 16.57 0.86
C GLN A 79 1.31 16.32 -0.59
N GLY A 80 2.34 15.48 -0.77
CA GLY A 80 2.83 15.11 -2.10
C GLY A 80 1.81 14.31 -2.91
N LEU A 81 1.06 13.41 -2.27
CA LEU A 81 0.00 12.64 -2.92
C LEU A 81 -1.15 13.55 -3.38
N ILE A 82 -1.60 14.47 -2.52
CA ILE A 82 -2.65 15.44 -2.87
C ILE A 82 -2.20 16.27 -4.06
N GLN A 83 -1.01 16.89 -3.99
CA GLN A 83 -0.45 17.68 -5.08
C GLN A 83 -0.41 16.89 -6.39
N ARG A 84 0.10 15.66 -6.34
CA ARG A 84 0.26 14.82 -7.54
C ARG A 84 -1.06 14.42 -8.15
N ILE A 85 -2.04 14.00 -7.34
CA ILE A 85 -3.37 13.63 -7.83
C ILE A 85 -4.08 14.83 -8.44
N THR A 86 -3.99 16.02 -7.81
CA THR A 86 -4.53 17.26 -8.38
C THR A 86 -3.91 17.57 -9.74
N ALA A 87 -2.58 17.50 -9.85
CA ALA A 87 -1.90 17.75 -11.12
C ALA A 87 -2.28 16.72 -12.20
N LEU A 88 -2.37 15.44 -11.84
CA LEU A 88 -2.79 14.39 -12.78
C LEU A 88 -4.24 14.58 -13.26
N ASN A 89 -5.16 14.96 -12.38
CA ASN A 89 -6.55 15.23 -12.76
C ASN A 89 -6.65 16.45 -13.69
N LEU A 90 -5.92 17.53 -13.40
CA LEU A 90 -5.88 18.71 -14.28
C LEU A 90 -5.22 18.38 -15.62
N PHE A 91 -4.16 17.59 -15.62
CA PHE A 91 -3.52 17.11 -16.84
C PHE A 91 -4.48 16.29 -17.71
N LEU A 92 -5.16 15.30 -17.12
CA LEU A 92 -6.14 14.50 -17.85
C LEU A 92 -7.26 15.37 -18.42
N HIS A 93 -7.78 16.32 -17.63
CA HIS A 93 -8.77 17.27 -18.13
C HIS A 93 -8.23 18.06 -19.32
N ASP A 94 -7.04 18.64 -19.22
CA ASP A 94 -6.47 19.46 -20.29
C ASP A 94 -6.26 18.63 -21.58
N ILE A 95 -5.69 17.42 -21.49
CA ILE A 95 -5.46 16.56 -22.67
C ILE A 95 -6.76 16.17 -23.38
N TYR A 96 -7.85 15.92 -22.65
CA TYR A 96 -9.14 15.56 -23.26
C TYR A 96 -9.99 16.77 -23.70
N HIS A 97 -9.48 18.00 -23.53
CA HIS A 97 -10.18 19.23 -23.92
C HIS A 97 -9.26 20.15 -24.74
N GLU A 98 -8.73 21.23 -24.15
CA GLU A 98 -8.00 22.27 -24.89
C GLU A 98 -6.55 21.92 -25.22
N ALA A 99 -6.00 20.86 -24.61
CA ALA A 99 -4.62 20.39 -24.75
C ALA A 99 -3.57 21.52 -24.64
N ARG A 100 -3.77 22.46 -23.70
CA ARG A 100 -2.89 23.63 -23.56
C ARG A 100 -1.46 23.24 -23.21
N ILE A 101 -1.25 22.22 -22.39
CA ILE A 101 0.07 21.73 -22.02
C ILE A 101 0.90 21.24 -23.22
N VAL A 102 0.23 20.81 -24.30
CA VAL A 102 0.85 20.44 -25.57
C VAL A 102 1.10 21.67 -26.43
N ALA A 103 0.11 22.56 -26.53
CA ALA A 103 0.24 23.83 -27.26
C ALA A 103 1.37 24.72 -26.70
N ASP A 104 1.56 24.70 -25.37
CA ASP A 104 2.63 25.40 -24.66
C ASP A 104 3.99 24.67 -24.78
N GLY A 105 4.04 23.48 -25.39
CA GLY A 105 5.26 22.72 -25.65
C GLY A 105 5.87 22.04 -24.42
N VAL A 106 5.16 22.01 -23.29
CA VAL A 106 5.64 21.37 -22.05
C VAL A 106 5.63 19.84 -22.19
N ILE A 107 4.58 19.29 -22.79
CA ILE A 107 4.48 17.87 -23.14
C ILE A 107 4.40 17.74 -24.66
N PRO A 108 5.32 17.01 -25.30
CA PRO A 108 5.23 16.73 -26.74
C PRO A 108 3.97 15.94 -27.13
N ALA A 109 3.32 16.33 -28.24
CA ALA A 109 2.07 15.73 -28.72
C ALA A 109 2.14 14.20 -28.88
N TYR A 110 3.29 13.66 -29.31
CA TYR A 110 3.47 12.22 -29.53
C TYR A 110 3.34 11.35 -28.27
N PHE A 111 3.35 11.94 -27.06
CA PHE A 111 3.11 11.18 -25.83
C PHE A 111 1.63 10.91 -25.57
N VAL A 112 0.73 11.65 -26.20
CA VAL A 112 -0.71 11.66 -25.89
C VAL A 112 -1.61 11.44 -27.10
N GLU A 113 -1.10 11.69 -28.32
CA GLU A 113 -1.80 11.42 -29.57
C GLU A 113 -1.35 10.05 -30.13
N SER A 114 -2.30 9.16 -30.43
CA SER A 114 -2.10 7.87 -31.11
C SER A 114 -2.90 7.83 -32.40
#